data_AF-A0A1G6HVK2-F1
#
_entry.id   AF-A0A1G6HVK2-F1
#
_cell.length_a   1.000
_cell.length_b   1.000
_cell.length_c   1.000
_cell.angle_alpha   90.00
_cell.angle_beta   90.00
_cell.angle_gamma   90.00
#
_symmetry.space_group_name_H-M   'P 1'
#
loop_
_entity.id
_entity.type
_entity.pdbx_description
1 polymer ?
#
loop_
_entity_poly.entity_id
_entity_poly.type
_entity_poly.pdbx_seq_one_letter_code
_entity_poly.pdbx_strand_id
1 'polypeptide(L)'
;MHRIACFLSAIILSSAFALSSTAHASPAKSSSVEQLFALSEIEQLIQSSLNDLHPQFETESENIIMRLMGTEQLDAQQLIAAQEIAQILFDTTKDVLTQPQVKIKMKDIMQNVYTEEEVQAYIRFLSTAEGRSINRKDMLVANQLQKYFQSIAEDSFQNTQFEQKLEGVLLRLMQP
;
A
#
# COMPACT_ATOMS: atom_id res chain seq x y z
N MET A 1 -33.41 63.78 15.29
CA MET A 1 -32.76 63.00 14.21
C MET A 1 -31.27 62.77 14.48
N HIS A 2 -30.89 62.26 15.67
CA HIS A 2 -29.47 62.05 16.03
C HIS A 2 -29.19 60.70 16.71
N ARG A 3 -30.21 59.88 16.95
CA ARG A 3 -30.06 58.57 17.62
C ARG A 3 -30.14 57.36 16.68
N ILE A 4 -30.38 57.58 15.39
CA ILE A 4 -30.43 56.52 14.36
C ILE A 4 -29.03 56.29 13.74
N ALA A 5 -28.14 57.28 13.82
CA ALA A 5 -26.80 57.21 13.21
C ALA A 5 -25.82 56.30 13.97
N CYS A 6 -25.92 56.19 15.29
CA CYS A 6 -25.00 55.36 16.08
C CYS A 6 -25.27 53.85 15.98
N PHE A 7 -26.51 53.43 15.69
CA PHE A 7 -26.82 52.01 15.53
C PHE A 7 -26.39 51.44 14.16
N LEU A 8 -26.28 52.29 13.13
CA LEU A 8 -25.76 51.88 11.83
C LEU A 8 -24.23 51.71 11.84
N SER A 9 -23.52 52.38 12.75
CA SER A 9 -22.05 52.28 12.85
C SER A 9 -21.60 51.03 13.61
N ALA A 10 -22.45 50.44 14.46
CA ALA A 10 -22.15 49.21 15.19
C ALA A 10 -22.38 47.93 14.38
N ILE A 11 -23.18 47.98 13.31
CA ILE A 11 -23.49 46.78 12.49
C ILE A 11 -22.40 46.51 11.44
N ILE A 12 -21.64 47.54 11.02
CA ILE A 12 -20.62 47.40 9.97
C ILE A 12 -19.32 46.77 10.50
N LEU A 13 -19.06 46.79 11.81
CA LEU A 13 -17.83 46.22 12.40
C LEU A 13 -17.93 44.71 12.72
N SER A 14 -19.13 44.11 12.66
CA SER A 14 -19.32 42.66 12.90
C SER A 14 -19.31 41.81 11.63
N SER A 15 -19.24 42.42 10.44
CA SER A 15 -19.20 41.73 9.13
C SER A 15 -17.80 41.27 8.69
N ALA A 16 -16.77 41.35 9.54
CA ALA A 16 -15.41 40.92 9.21
C ALA A 16 -15.16 39.40 9.37
N PHE A 17 -16.18 38.59 9.68
CA PHE A 17 -16.00 37.18 10.09
C PHE A 17 -16.50 36.12 9.09
N ALA A 18 -16.60 36.41 7.79
CA ALA A 18 -17.08 35.42 6.82
C ALA A 18 -16.36 35.41 5.46
N LEU A 19 -15.10 35.87 5.39
CA LEU A 19 -14.21 35.40 4.33
C LEU A 19 -13.56 34.10 4.80
N SER A 20 -14.37 33.06 4.99
CA SER A 20 -13.88 31.69 4.97
C SER A 20 -13.37 31.48 3.54
N SER A 21 -12.11 31.82 3.30
CA SER A 21 -11.42 31.39 2.10
C SER A 21 -11.61 29.89 2.02
N THR A 22 -12.42 29.44 1.06
CA THR A 22 -12.29 28.09 0.51
C THR A 22 -10.92 28.07 -0.15
N ALA A 23 -9.87 28.01 0.66
CA ALA A 23 -8.53 27.71 0.23
C ALA A 23 -8.64 26.29 -0.31
N HIS A 24 -8.90 26.18 -1.61
CA HIS A 24 -8.73 24.94 -2.32
C HIS A 24 -7.28 24.56 -2.09
N ALA A 25 -7.08 23.57 -1.22
CA ALA A 25 -5.77 23.08 -0.88
C ALA A 25 -5.06 22.74 -2.19
N SER A 26 -3.91 23.37 -2.42
CA SER A 26 -3.24 23.26 -3.71
C SER A 26 -2.69 21.84 -3.85
N PRO A 27 -2.69 21.23 -5.06
CA PRO A 27 -1.98 19.98 -5.26
C PRO A 27 -0.54 20.10 -4.79
N ALA A 28 0.03 19.01 -4.27
CA ALA A 28 1.39 19.06 -3.79
C ALA A 28 2.37 19.49 -4.90
N LYS A 29 3.41 20.21 -4.51
CA LYS A 29 4.48 20.61 -5.42
C LYS A 29 5.41 19.44 -5.63
N SER A 30 5.91 19.30 -6.87
CA SER A 30 6.87 18.26 -7.22
C SER A 30 8.11 18.26 -6.32
N SER A 31 8.64 19.44 -5.95
CA SER A 31 9.77 19.57 -5.03
C SER A 31 9.47 19.05 -3.62
N SER A 32 8.26 19.28 -3.12
CA SER A 32 7.83 18.83 -1.80
C SER A 32 7.63 17.32 -1.81
N VAL A 33 7.03 16.78 -2.87
CA VAL A 33 6.91 15.33 -3.07
C VAL A 33 8.27 14.65 -3.17
N GLU A 34 9.25 15.25 -3.86
CA GLU A 34 10.61 14.73 -3.92
C GLU A 34 11.23 14.59 -2.53
N GLN A 35 11.11 15.64 -1.71
CA GLN A 35 11.60 15.64 -0.35
C GLN A 35 10.88 14.60 0.52
N LEU A 36 9.54 14.53 0.42
CA LEU A 36 8.75 13.55 1.15
C LEU A 36 9.15 12.12 0.76
N PHE A 37 9.33 11.85 -0.53
CA PHE A 37 9.72 10.52 -1.03
C PHE A 37 11.08 10.10 -0.46
N ALA A 38 12.06 11.01 -0.41
CA ALA A 38 13.36 10.74 0.19
C ALA A 38 13.27 10.48 1.71
N LEU A 39 12.48 11.27 2.44
CA LEU A 39 12.30 11.12 3.89
C LEU A 39 11.51 9.88 4.29
N SER A 40 10.63 9.39 3.41
CA SER A 40 9.75 8.24 3.67
C SER A 40 10.49 6.90 3.58
N GLU A 41 11.74 6.88 3.12
CA GLU A 41 12.57 5.67 2.97
C GLU A 41 11.91 4.56 2.13
N ILE A 42 11.01 4.95 1.20
CA ILE A 42 10.21 4.04 0.38
C ILE A 42 11.08 3.08 -0.44
N GLU A 43 12.22 3.55 -0.96
CA GLU A 43 13.15 2.71 -1.71
C GLU A 43 13.70 1.55 -0.87
N GLN A 44 14.03 1.81 0.39
CA GLN A 44 14.52 0.77 1.31
C GLN A 44 13.39 -0.22 1.63
N LEU A 45 12.17 0.26 1.78
CA LEU A 45 11.02 -0.61 1.99
C LEU A 45 10.75 -1.51 0.78
N ILE A 46 10.82 -1.00 -0.44
CA ILE A 46 10.66 -1.82 -1.64
C ILE A 46 11.69 -2.93 -1.66
N GLN A 47 12.96 -2.62 -1.36
CA GLN A 47 14.02 -3.62 -1.30
C GLN A 47 13.78 -4.66 -0.19
N SER A 48 13.36 -4.23 1.00
CA SER A 48 13.01 -5.15 2.08
C SER A 48 11.82 -6.05 1.70
N SER A 49 10.81 -5.48 1.04
CA SER A 49 9.61 -6.21 0.63
C SER A 49 9.93 -7.23 -0.46
N LEU A 50 10.83 -6.91 -1.39
CA LEU A 50 11.31 -7.85 -2.41
C LEU A 50 11.96 -9.09 -1.77
N ASN A 51 12.79 -8.90 -0.75
CA ASN A 51 13.43 -10.02 -0.05
C ASN A 51 12.41 -10.89 0.69
N ASP A 52 11.39 -10.28 1.28
CA ASP A 52 10.28 -10.97 1.94
C ASP A 52 9.45 -11.84 0.97
N LEU A 53 9.46 -11.54 -0.33
CA LEU A 53 8.72 -12.30 -1.36
C LEU A 53 9.47 -13.55 -1.84
N HIS A 54 10.79 -13.66 -1.62
CA HIS A 54 11.56 -14.79 -2.14
C HIS A 54 11.01 -16.17 -1.70
N PRO A 55 10.69 -16.41 -0.41
CA PRO A 55 10.10 -17.69 0.00
C PRO A 55 8.72 -17.96 -0.62
N GLN A 56 7.96 -16.92 -0.95
CA GLN A 56 6.69 -17.06 -1.64
C GLN A 56 6.91 -17.49 -3.08
N PHE A 57 7.91 -16.92 -3.78
CA PHE A 57 8.29 -17.36 -5.12
C PHE A 57 8.81 -18.80 -5.14
N GLU A 58 9.57 -19.23 -4.13
CA GLU A 58 9.98 -20.63 -3.98
C GLU A 58 8.75 -21.55 -3.89
N THR A 59 7.82 -21.25 -2.97
CA THR A 59 6.59 -22.03 -2.78
C THR A 59 5.73 -22.09 -4.05
N GLU A 60 5.52 -20.95 -4.71
CA GLU A 60 4.74 -20.88 -5.94
C GLU A 60 5.41 -21.63 -7.09
N SER A 61 6.74 -21.60 -7.17
CA SER A 61 7.48 -22.31 -8.22
C SER A 61 7.41 -23.83 -8.05
N GLU A 62 7.49 -24.32 -6.80
CA GLU A 62 7.25 -25.72 -6.50
C GLU A 62 5.83 -26.14 -6.90
N ASN A 63 4.82 -25.34 -6.54
CA ASN A 63 3.42 -25.58 -6.91
C ASN A 63 3.19 -25.59 -8.44
N ILE A 64 3.88 -24.72 -9.18
CA ILE A 64 3.83 -24.71 -10.65
C ILE A 64 4.33 -26.04 -11.22
N ILE A 65 5.48 -26.53 -10.76
CA ILE A 65 6.04 -27.78 -11.26
C ILE A 65 5.16 -28.97 -10.89
N MET A 66 4.70 -29.06 -9.63
CA MET A 66 3.78 -30.13 -9.20
C MET A 66 2.52 -30.18 -10.08
N ARG A 67 1.91 -29.02 -10.36
CA ARG A 67 0.72 -28.92 -11.22
C ARG A 67 1.00 -29.33 -12.67
N LEU A 68 2.13 -28.90 -13.24
CA LEU A 68 2.50 -29.22 -14.63
C LEU A 68 2.85 -30.70 -14.83
N MET A 69 3.50 -31.30 -13.83
CA MET A 69 3.95 -32.69 -13.87
C MET A 69 2.92 -33.68 -13.34
N GLY A 70 1.88 -33.18 -12.65
CA GLY A 70 0.87 -34.01 -12.00
C GLY A 70 1.43 -34.84 -10.84
N THR A 71 2.42 -34.31 -10.12
CA THR A 71 3.07 -34.99 -8.99
C THR A 71 2.74 -34.31 -7.67
N GLU A 72 2.69 -35.08 -6.58
CA GLU A 72 2.50 -34.56 -5.22
C GLU A 72 3.83 -34.23 -4.52
N GLN A 73 4.95 -34.68 -5.08
CA GLN A 73 6.29 -34.45 -4.56
C GLN A 73 7.25 -34.17 -5.71
N LEU A 74 8.24 -33.33 -5.43
CA LEU A 74 9.30 -32.99 -6.37
C LEU A 74 10.52 -33.89 -6.14
N ASP A 75 11.07 -34.42 -7.21
CA ASP A 75 12.42 -35.01 -7.19
C ASP A 75 13.50 -33.92 -7.18
N ALA A 76 14.77 -34.33 -7.07
CA ALA A 76 15.88 -33.39 -6.99
C ALA A 76 16.01 -32.48 -8.23
N GLN A 77 15.72 -33.00 -9.43
CA GLN A 77 15.83 -32.21 -10.66
C GLN A 77 14.68 -31.20 -10.77
N GLN A 78 13.49 -31.62 -10.34
CA GLN A 78 12.31 -30.76 -10.27
C GLN A 78 12.47 -29.67 -9.22
N LEU A 79 13.10 -29.96 -8.07
CA LEU A 79 13.39 -28.94 -7.06
C LEU A 79 14.40 -27.90 -7.56
N ILE A 80 15.43 -28.33 -8.30
CA ILE A 80 16.38 -27.40 -8.94
C ILE A 80 15.65 -26.50 -9.94
N ALA A 81 14.78 -27.07 -10.78
CA ALA A 81 13.97 -26.29 -11.71
C ALA A 81 13.02 -25.32 -10.98
N ALA A 82 12.45 -25.70 -9.83
CA ALA A 82 11.61 -24.81 -9.02
C ALA A 82 12.41 -23.61 -8.51
N GLN A 83 13.65 -23.84 -8.03
CA GLN A 83 14.54 -22.77 -7.58
C GLN A 83 14.92 -21.82 -8.73
N GLU A 84 15.19 -22.35 -9.93
CA GLU A 84 15.46 -21.53 -11.11
C GLU A 84 14.25 -20.65 -11.48
N ILE A 85 13.03 -21.19 -11.45
CA ILE A 85 11.80 -20.43 -11.69
C ILE A 85 11.62 -19.35 -10.61
N ALA A 86 11.84 -19.67 -9.34
CA ALA A 86 11.72 -18.73 -8.24
C ALA A 86 12.70 -17.55 -8.40
N GLN A 87 13.94 -17.84 -8.80
CA GLN A 87 14.95 -16.84 -9.09
C GLN A 87 14.55 -15.95 -10.28
N ILE A 88 14.02 -16.54 -11.36
CA ILE A 88 13.50 -15.78 -12.51
C ILE A 88 12.37 -14.85 -12.09
N LEU A 89 11.43 -15.32 -11.26
CA LEU A 89 10.33 -14.50 -10.73
C LEU A 89 10.86 -13.34 -9.88
N PHE A 90 11.82 -13.62 -9.00
CA PHE A 90 12.45 -12.61 -8.15
C PHE A 90 13.17 -11.54 -8.98
N ASP A 91 14.06 -11.94 -9.89
CA ASP A 91 14.83 -11.01 -10.71
C ASP A 91 13.94 -10.19 -11.62
N THR A 92 12.95 -10.83 -12.26
CA THR A 92 11.97 -10.12 -13.10
C THR A 92 11.20 -9.07 -12.29
N THR A 93 10.74 -9.42 -11.08
CA THR A 93 9.99 -8.50 -10.21
C THR A 93 10.88 -7.35 -9.76
N LYS A 94 12.12 -7.63 -9.35
CA LYS A 94 13.11 -6.63 -8.96
C LYS A 94 13.42 -5.67 -10.12
N ASP A 95 13.64 -6.19 -11.31
CA ASP A 95 13.93 -5.39 -12.50
C ASP A 95 12.75 -4.48 -12.85
N VAL A 96 11.51 -4.96 -12.73
CA VAL A 96 10.32 -4.12 -12.92
C VAL A 96 10.23 -3.02 -11.86
N LEU A 97 10.38 -3.36 -10.57
CA LEU A 97 10.19 -2.40 -9.48
C LEU A 97 11.31 -1.34 -9.37
N THR A 98 12.50 -1.64 -9.88
CA THR A 98 13.64 -0.71 -9.87
C THR A 98 13.69 0.21 -11.08
N GLN A 99 12.80 0.01 -12.06
CA GLN A 99 12.76 0.85 -13.25
C GLN A 99 12.37 2.31 -12.91
N PRO A 100 13.01 3.32 -13.54
CA PRO A 100 12.81 4.73 -13.19
C PRO A 100 11.35 5.22 -13.25
N GLN A 101 10.57 4.70 -14.20
CA GLN A 101 9.16 5.09 -14.34
C GLN A 101 8.30 4.66 -13.15
N VAL A 102 8.69 3.63 -12.39
CA VAL A 102 7.97 3.24 -11.17
C VAL A 102 8.11 4.35 -10.14
N LYS A 103 9.34 4.83 -9.88
CA LYS A 103 9.58 5.97 -8.98
C LYS A 103 8.85 7.23 -9.44
N ILE A 104 8.86 7.52 -10.74
CA ILE A 104 8.11 8.66 -11.30
C ILE A 104 6.61 8.50 -11.01
N LYS A 105 6.05 7.31 -11.25
CA LYS A 105 4.63 7.06 -11.04
C LYS A 105 4.24 7.13 -9.56
N MET A 106 5.09 6.67 -8.65
CA MET A 106 4.85 6.80 -7.21
C MET A 106 4.79 8.26 -6.77
N LYS A 107 5.71 9.10 -7.25
CA LYS A 107 5.69 10.54 -6.98
C LYS A 107 4.46 11.22 -7.57
N ASP A 108 4.07 10.86 -8.80
CA ASP A 108 2.84 11.32 -9.43
C ASP A 108 1.60 10.96 -8.60
N ILE A 109 1.52 9.73 -8.07
CA ILE A 109 0.44 9.33 -7.15
C ILE A 109 0.43 10.22 -5.90
N MET A 110 1.57 10.40 -5.24
CA MET A 110 1.67 11.25 -4.04
C MET A 110 1.27 12.70 -4.34
N GLN A 111 1.63 13.22 -5.51
CA GLN A 111 1.30 14.57 -5.93
C GLN A 111 -0.21 14.79 -6.16
N ASN A 112 -0.90 13.75 -6.63
CA ASN A 112 -2.33 13.80 -6.93
C ASN A 112 -3.22 13.43 -5.73
N VAL A 113 -2.69 12.67 -4.77
CA VAL A 113 -3.42 12.25 -3.57
C VAL A 113 -3.31 13.30 -2.45
N TYR A 114 -2.13 13.87 -2.26
CA TYR A 114 -1.90 14.84 -1.19
C TYR A 114 -1.94 16.28 -1.68
N THR A 115 -2.45 17.14 -0.83
CA THR A 115 -2.30 18.59 -0.95
C THR A 115 -0.89 19.01 -0.52
N GLU A 116 -0.46 20.20 -0.94
CA GLU A 116 0.83 20.75 -0.52
C GLU A 116 0.91 20.89 1.01
N GLU A 117 -0.18 21.30 1.66
CA GLU A 117 -0.23 21.48 3.10
C GLU A 117 -0.04 20.14 3.86
N GLU A 118 -0.64 19.06 3.37
CA GLU A 118 -0.49 17.71 3.90
C GLU A 118 0.93 17.17 3.68
N VAL A 119 1.50 17.35 2.48
CA VAL A 119 2.89 16.95 2.20
C VAL A 119 3.85 17.69 3.12
N GLN A 120 3.68 18.99 3.33
CA GLN A 120 4.52 19.76 4.24
C GLN A 120 4.36 19.32 5.70
N ALA A 121 3.14 19.00 6.14
CA ALA A 121 2.91 18.43 7.47
C ALA A 121 3.63 17.09 7.62
N TYR A 122 3.57 16.23 6.60
CA TYR A 122 4.21 14.93 6.63
C TYR A 122 5.74 15.04 6.61
N ILE A 123 6.30 15.94 5.79
CA ILE A 123 7.74 16.26 5.80
C ILE A 123 8.19 16.71 7.19
N ARG A 124 7.44 17.61 7.85
CA ARG A 124 7.77 18.06 9.21
C ARG A 124 7.80 16.89 10.19
N PHE A 125 6.82 16.00 10.12
CA PHE A 125 6.78 14.80 10.94
C PHE A 125 8.01 13.90 10.69
N LEU A 126 8.27 13.52 9.44
CA LEU A 126 9.39 12.65 9.06
C LEU A 126 10.77 13.32 9.18
N SER A 127 10.83 14.63 9.38
CA SER A 127 12.10 15.31 9.68
C SER A 127 12.61 14.97 11.09
N THR A 128 11.74 14.51 11.99
CA THR A 128 12.11 14.06 13.35
C THR A 128 12.58 12.60 13.37
N ALA A 129 13.39 12.23 14.37
CA ALA A 129 13.84 10.84 14.52
C ALA A 129 12.67 9.90 14.89
N GLU A 130 11.78 10.38 15.75
CA GLU A 130 10.56 9.72 16.18
C GLU A 130 9.62 9.51 15.00
N GLY A 131 9.40 10.53 14.18
CA GLY A 131 8.54 10.43 13.00
C GLY A 131 9.03 9.40 11.99
N ARG A 132 10.34 9.35 11.69
CA ARG A 132 10.91 8.27 10.85
C ARG A 132 10.77 6.91 11.51
N SER A 133 10.98 6.81 12.82
CA SER A 133 10.82 5.54 13.53
C SER A 133 9.38 5.05 13.51
N ILE A 134 8.40 5.94 13.67
CA ILE A 134 6.98 5.61 13.62
C ILE A 134 6.64 5.17 12.20
N ASN A 135 7.02 5.94 11.18
CA ASN A 135 6.78 5.58 9.77
C ASN A 135 7.27 4.17 9.41
N ARG A 136 8.52 3.83 9.78
CA ARG A 136 9.04 2.47 9.56
C ARG A 136 8.23 1.40 10.30
N LYS A 137 7.86 1.66 11.56
CA LYS A 137 7.10 0.70 12.38
C LYS A 137 5.66 0.53 11.88
N ASP A 138 5.00 1.60 11.44
CA ASP A 138 3.65 1.53 10.89
C ASP A 138 3.62 0.65 9.63
N MET A 139 4.65 0.75 8.79
CA MET A 139 4.78 -0.11 7.62
C MET A 139 5.05 -1.59 8.01
N LEU A 140 5.86 -1.84 9.05
CA LEU A 140 6.05 -3.18 9.59
C LEU A 140 4.77 -3.77 10.19
N VAL A 141 4.00 -2.97 10.94
CA VAL A 141 2.70 -3.37 11.49
C VAL A 141 1.73 -3.73 10.36
N ALA A 142 1.64 -2.90 9.32
CA ALA A 142 0.80 -3.18 8.16
C ALA A 142 1.20 -4.51 7.47
N ASN A 143 2.50 -4.76 7.30
CA ASN A 143 3.01 -6.01 6.73
C ASN A 143 2.66 -7.23 7.61
N GLN A 144 2.83 -7.13 8.93
CA GLN A 144 2.49 -8.20 9.86
C GLN A 144 0.99 -8.49 9.88
N LEU A 145 0.15 -7.46 9.85
CA LEU A 145 -1.30 -7.61 9.74
C LEU A 145 -1.69 -8.30 8.41
N GLN A 146 -1.07 -7.92 7.31
CA GLN A 146 -1.30 -8.57 6.01
C GLN A 146 -0.94 -10.07 6.06
N LYS A 147 0.23 -10.42 6.61
CA LYS A 147 0.66 -11.83 6.78
C LYS A 147 -0.32 -12.61 7.66
N TYR A 148 -0.80 -12.00 8.75
CA TYR A 148 -1.80 -12.62 9.62
C TYR A 148 -3.16 -12.83 8.92
N PHE A 149 -3.63 -11.87 8.13
CA PHE A 149 -4.86 -12.05 7.36
C PHE A 149 -4.72 -13.10 6.26
N GLN A 150 -3.53 -13.21 5.65
CA GLN A 150 -3.23 -14.27 4.71
C GLN A 150 -3.27 -15.65 5.38
N SER A 151 -2.67 -15.82 6.57
CA SER A 151 -2.73 -17.09 7.29
C SER A 151 -4.16 -17.47 7.69
N ILE A 152 -4.98 -16.48 8.11
CA ILE A 152 -6.41 -16.72 8.35
C ILE A 152 -7.11 -17.22 7.09
N ALA A 153 -6.82 -16.63 5.93
CA ALA A 153 -7.43 -17.03 4.67
C ALA A 153 -7.05 -18.47 4.30
N GLU A 154 -5.77 -18.83 4.43
CA GLU A 154 -5.24 -20.18 4.21
C GLU A 154 -5.90 -21.21 5.14
N ASP A 155 -5.97 -20.92 6.44
CA ASP A 155 -6.64 -21.78 7.43
C ASP A 155 -8.16 -21.92 7.15
N SER A 156 -8.79 -20.87 6.62
CA SER A 156 -10.22 -20.88 6.31
C SER A 156 -10.57 -21.85 5.18
N PHE A 157 -9.64 -22.12 4.25
CA PHE A 157 -9.84 -23.14 3.22
C PHE A 157 -9.78 -24.57 3.77
N GLN A 158 -9.16 -24.76 4.94
CA GLN A 158 -9.08 -26.04 5.64
C GLN A 158 -10.21 -26.23 6.67
N ASN A 159 -11.17 -25.30 6.73
CA ASN A 159 -12.26 -25.32 7.68
C ASN A 159 -13.43 -26.21 7.19
N THR A 160 -13.93 -27.10 8.05
CA THR A 160 -15.08 -27.97 7.76
C THR A 160 -16.33 -27.22 7.28
N GLN A 161 -16.55 -25.99 7.76
CA GLN A 161 -17.66 -25.15 7.30
C GLN A 161 -17.47 -24.67 5.85
N PHE A 162 -16.22 -24.43 5.43
CA PHE A 162 -15.91 -24.11 4.04
C PHE A 162 -16.17 -25.33 3.15
N GLU A 163 -15.71 -26.51 3.54
CA GLU A 163 -15.96 -27.77 2.84
C GLU A 163 -17.46 -28.05 2.65
N GLN A 164 -18.25 -27.92 3.72
CA GLN A 164 -19.71 -28.10 3.67
C GLN A 164 -20.40 -27.12 2.70
N LYS A 165 -19.94 -25.85 2.69
CA LYS A 165 -20.46 -24.86 1.74
C LYS A 165 -20.07 -25.20 0.31
N LEU A 166 -18.83 -25.64 0.08
CA LEU A 166 -18.33 -26.02 -1.24
C LEU A 166 -19.11 -27.24 -1.78
N GLU A 167 -19.30 -28.26 -0.97
CA GLU A 167 -20.11 -29.45 -1.31
C GLU A 167 -21.54 -29.03 -1.70
N GLY A 168 -22.15 -28.12 -0.95
CA GLY A 168 -23.47 -27.56 -1.29
C GLY A 168 -23.51 -26.76 -2.60
N VAL A 169 -22.40 -26.13 -3.03
CA VAL A 169 -22.31 -25.52 -4.37
C VAL A 169 -22.19 -26.59 -5.44
N LEU A 170 -21.29 -27.57 -5.27
CA LEU A 170 -21.05 -28.62 -6.24
C LEU A 170 -22.30 -29.47 -6.49
N LEU A 171 -23.00 -29.87 -5.43
CA LEU A 171 -24.26 -30.62 -5.54
C LEU A 171 -25.33 -29.87 -6.36
N ARG A 172 -25.42 -28.54 -6.22
CA ARG A 172 -26.34 -27.72 -7.01
C ARG A 172 -25.94 -27.65 -8.49
N LEU A 173 -24.65 -27.64 -8.81
CA LEU A 173 -24.16 -27.62 -10.19
C LEU A 173 -24.35 -28.97 -10.90
N MET A 174 -24.43 -30.08 -10.16
CA MET A 174 -24.68 -31.41 -10.70
C MET A 174 -26.16 -31.77 -10.82
N GLN A 175 -27.07 -30.92 -10.34
CA GLN A 175 -28.50 -31.12 -10.57
C GLN A 175 -28.84 -30.69 -12.01
N PRO A 176 -29.54 -31.55 -12.79
CA PRO A 176 -29.81 -31.32 -14.21
C PRO A 176 -30.76 -30.16 -14.50
#